data_AF-A0AA45AN89-F1
#
_entry.id   AF-A0AA45AN89-F1
#
_cell.length_a   1.000
_cell.length_b   1.000
_cell.length_c   1.000
_cell.angle_alpha   90.00
_cell.angle_beta   90.00
_cell.angle_gamma   90.00
#
_symmetry.space_group_name_H-M   'P 1'
#
loop_
_entity.id
_entity.type
_entity.pdbx_description
1 polymer ?
#
loop_
_entity_poly.entity_id
_entity_poly.type
_entity_poly.pdbx_seq_one_letter_code
_entity_poly.pdbx_strand_id
1 'polypeptide(L)'
;MPEILRIHGRPGFGKTFLCSRIVEHLSATSVKSPRATVVQFLGDVLQARPGCVLVVDGLNECTAPADSSSFITRFLEDDKNANTPATRVVVNCRDEPEIRQTLRANDSYSLAEYQISPRYVHDDASTFSRSIVDKKLAKKPEDIRASLSKTMTDRSDGQFLWLLLQEQSLKSWKTLVQLQRGLDSTPAGLNNLYERNWTKITRSN
;
A
#
# COMPACT_ATOMS: atom_id res chain seq x y z
N MET A 1 -14.20 9.28 -16.65
CA MET A 1 -13.42 8.81 -15.48
C MET A 1 -13.69 9.76 -14.33
N PRO A 2 -13.73 9.29 -13.08
CA PRO A 2 -13.89 10.15 -11.92
C PRO A 2 -12.71 11.13 -11.80
N GLU A 3 -12.97 12.28 -11.18
CA GLU A 3 -11.95 13.30 -10.90
C GLU A 3 -11.07 12.87 -9.74
N ILE A 4 -11.64 12.20 -8.74
CA ILE A 4 -10.88 11.54 -7.68
C ILE A 4 -11.12 10.03 -7.71
N LEU A 5 -10.04 9.26 -7.75
CA LEU A 5 -10.04 7.83 -7.46
C LEU A 5 -9.34 7.57 -6.13
N ARG A 6 -10.10 7.16 -5.11
CA ARG A 6 -9.55 6.73 -3.82
C ARG A 6 -9.34 5.21 -3.80
N ILE A 7 -8.09 4.78 -3.70
CA ILE A 7 -7.70 3.39 -3.48
C ILE A 7 -7.39 3.22 -1.99
N HIS A 8 -8.09 2.30 -1.32
CA HIS A 8 -7.87 2.06 0.11
C HIS A 8 -7.82 0.57 0.46
N GLY A 9 -7.19 0.26 1.59
CA GLY A 9 -7.05 -1.12 2.05
C GLY A 9 -6.16 -1.22 3.28
N ARG A 10 -6.14 -2.41 3.91
CA ARG A 10 -5.32 -2.66 5.10
C ARG A 10 -3.82 -2.49 4.82
N PRO A 11 -2.98 -2.25 5.85
CA PRO A 11 -1.54 -2.24 5.69
C PRO A 11 -1.03 -3.56 5.09
N GLY A 12 -0.05 -3.48 4.19
CA GLY A 12 0.58 -4.65 3.56
C GLY A 12 -0.10 -5.18 2.30
N PHE A 13 -1.23 -4.62 1.83
CA PHE A 13 -1.96 -5.09 0.63
C PHE A 13 -1.36 -4.61 -0.71
N GLY A 14 -0.13 -4.11 -0.73
CA GLY A 14 0.54 -3.71 -1.99
C GLY A 14 0.10 -2.36 -2.58
N LYS A 15 -0.64 -1.53 -1.83
CA LYS A 15 -1.04 -0.17 -2.23
C LYS A 15 0.09 0.65 -2.87
N THR A 16 1.22 0.83 -2.19
CA THR A 16 2.37 1.60 -2.72
C THR A 16 2.97 0.98 -3.98
N PHE A 17 3.00 -0.36 -4.07
CA PHE A 17 3.47 -1.04 -5.27
C PHE A 17 2.54 -0.78 -6.46
N LEU A 18 1.22 -0.87 -6.24
CA LEU A 18 0.21 -0.49 -7.24
C LEU A 18 0.38 0.96 -7.68
N CYS A 19 0.61 1.88 -6.74
CA CYS A 19 0.89 3.28 -7.02
C CYS A 19 2.13 3.47 -7.92
N SER A 20 3.24 2.80 -7.60
CA SER A 20 4.46 2.84 -8.44
C SER A 20 4.18 2.37 -9.87
N ARG A 21 3.43 1.28 -10.03
CA ARG A 21 3.07 0.75 -11.36
C ARG A 21 2.16 1.71 -12.15
N ILE A 22 1.23 2.38 -11.48
CA ILE A 22 0.40 3.42 -12.09
C ILE A 22 1.30 4.57 -12.57
N VAL A 23 2.22 5.04 -11.72
CA VAL A 23 3.14 6.13 -12.04
C VAL A 23 4.08 5.75 -13.20
N GLU A 24 4.64 4.54 -13.21
CA GLU A 24 5.45 4.00 -14.31
C GLU A 24 4.67 3.97 -15.63
N HIS A 25 3.41 3.52 -15.59
CA HIS A 25 2.55 3.44 -16.78
C HIS A 25 2.15 4.82 -17.31
N LEU A 26 2.08 5.83 -16.44
CA LEU A 26 1.68 7.19 -16.78
C LEU A 26 2.86 8.10 -17.20
N SER A 27 4.09 7.58 -17.27
CA SER A 27 5.34 8.32 -17.59
C SER A 27 5.70 9.37 -16.54
N ALA A 28 6.70 9.10 -15.68
CA ALA A 28 6.95 9.93 -14.50
C ALA A 28 8.27 10.70 -14.49
N THR A 29 8.17 11.98 -14.12
CA THR A 29 9.24 12.78 -13.52
C THR A 29 9.03 12.79 -11.99
N SER A 30 10.06 12.50 -11.20
CA SER A 30 10.00 12.47 -9.72
C SER A 30 10.71 13.70 -9.13
N VAL A 31 10.09 14.38 -8.16
CA VAL A 31 10.69 15.52 -7.43
C VAL A 31 10.38 15.35 -5.92
N LYS A 32 11.38 15.58 -5.06
CA LYS A 32 11.23 15.63 -3.60
C LYS A 32 11.27 17.09 -3.14
N SER A 33 10.35 17.55 -2.28
CA SER A 33 10.33 18.94 -1.79
C SER A 33 9.72 19.07 -0.36
N PRO A 34 10.09 20.09 0.45
CA PRO A 34 9.57 20.31 1.83
C PRO A 34 8.12 20.84 1.91
N ARG A 35 7.40 20.51 3.00
CA ARG A 35 5.92 20.69 3.18
C ARG A 35 5.33 22.06 2.82
N ALA A 36 5.91 23.18 3.27
CA ALA A 36 5.35 24.52 3.00
C ALA A 36 5.54 24.96 1.54
N THR A 37 6.54 24.39 0.87
CA THR A 37 6.83 24.61 -0.55
C THR A 37 6.02 23.67 -1.44
N VAL A 38 5.62 22.50 -0.93
CA VAL A 38 4.93 21.45 -1.71
C VAL A 38 3.56 21.90 -2.20
N VAL A 39 2.76 22.60 -1.39
CA VAL A 39 1.41 23.04 -1.83
C VAL A 39 1.50 24.02 -2.99
N GLN A 40 2.32 25.06 -2.83
CA GLN A 40 2.50 26.09 -3.86
C GLN A 40 3.18 25.52 -5.09
N PHE A 41 4.23 24.70 -4.89
CA PHE A 41 4.90 23.98 -5.98
C PHE A 41 3.96 23.02 -6.72
N LEU A 42 3.09 22.29 -6.02
CA LEU A 42 2.08 21.43 -6.65
C LEU A 42 1.12 22.30 -7.46
N GLY A 43 0.63 23.41 -6.91
CA GLY A 43 -0.18 24.38 -7.66
C GLY A 43 0.52 24.84 -8.95
N ASP A 44 1.78 25.28 -8.85
CA ASP A 44 2.58 25.74 -9.99
C ASP A 44 2.79 24.63 -11.04
N VAL A 45 3.11 23.40 -10.61
CA VAL A 45 3.30 22.24 -11.50
C VAL A 45 2.01 21.87 -12.21
N LEU A 46 0.89 21.89 -11.51
CA LEU A 46 -0.43 21.52 -12.04
C LEU A 46 -0.93 22.60 -13.01
N GLN A 47 -0.73 23.89 -12.71
CA GLN A 47 -0.99 24.99 -13.65
C GLN A 47 -0.11 24.92 -14.90
N ALA A 48 1.17 24.58 -14.74
CA ALA A 48 2.10 24.43 -15.86
C ALA A 48 1.80 23.19 -16.74
N ARG A 49 1.04 22.21 -16.23
CA ARG A 49 0.71 20.97 -16.93
C ARG A 49 -0.78 20.62 -16.82
N PRO A 50 -1.64 21.29 -17.60
CA PRO A 50 -3.06 20.99 -17.60
C PRO A 50 -3.36 19.55 -18.04
N GLY A 51 -4.37 18.93 -17.43
CA GLY A 51 -4.78 17.55 -17.76
C GLY A 51 -3.86 16.44 -17.22
N CYS A 52 -2.95 16.78 -16.30
CA CYS A 52 -2.11 15.80 -15.63
C CYS A 52 -2.88 14.95 -14.59
N VAL A 53 -2.25 13.86 -14.15
CA VAL A 53 -2.77 13.00 -13.09
C VAL A 53 -1.88 13.14 -11.87
N LEU A 54 -2.44 13.64 -10.77
CA LEU A 54 -1.77 13.71 -9.48
C LEU A 54 -1.97 12.40 -8.72
N VAL A 55 -0.89 11.73 -8.34
CA VAL A 55 -0.95 10.51 -7.53
C VAL A 55 -0.41 10.79 -6.13
N VAL A 56 -1.25 10.61 -5.13
CA VAL A 56 -0.94 10.86 -3.70
C VAL A 56 -0.88 9.51 -2.98
N ASP A 57 0.34 9.03 -2.71
CA ASP A 57 0.56 7.80 -1.93
C ASP A 57 0.73 8.11 -0.44
N GLY A 58 0.02 7.37 0.42
CA GLY A 58 0.18 7.46 1.87
C GLY A 58 -0.42 8.72 2.49
N LEU A 59 -1.54 9.24 1.99
CA LEU A 59 -2.20 10.45 2.56
C LEU A 59 -2.43 10.35 4.09
N ASN A 60 -2.70 9.15 4.60
CA ASN A 60 -2.87 8.86 6.02
C ASN A 60 -1.58 9.00 6.86
N GLU A 61 -0.40 9.19 6.25
CA GLU A 61 0.87 9.40 6.93
C GLU A 61 1.21 10.89 7.10
N CYS A 62 0.38 11.78 6.55
CA CYS A 62 0.47 13.20 6.83
C CYS A 62 0.19 13.49 8.31
N THR A 63 0.91 14.44 8.90
CA THR A 63 0.72 14.84 10.31
C THR A 63 -0.66 15.45 10.58
N ALA A 64 -1.32 15.95 9.54
CA ALA A 64 -2.71 16.40 9.58
C ALA A 64 -3.45 15.86 8.33
N PRO A 65 -3.97 14.62 8.39
CA PRO A 65 -4.61 13.98 7.23
C PRO A 65 -5.86 14.71 6.76
N ALA A 66 -6.65 15.27 7.69
CA ALA A 66 -7.85 16.06 7.40
C ALA A 66 -7.51 17.38 6.69
N ASP A 67 -6.45 18.06 7.12
CA ASP A 67 -5.98 19.28 6.45
C ASP A 67 -5.46 18.94 5.04
N SER A 68 -4.76 17.81 4.91
CA SER A 68 -4.22 17.35 3.63
C SER A 68 -5.31 16.92 2.65
N SER A 69 -6.39 16.27 3.12
CA SER A 69 -7.56 15.98 2.29
C SER A 69 -8.30 17.27 1.93
N SER A 70 -8.46 18.21 2.87
CA SER A 70 -9.08 19.52 2.59
C SER A 70 -8.31 20.33 1.54
N PHE A 71 -6.99 20.18 1.49
CA PHE A 71 -6.16 20.78 0.44
C PHE A 71 -6.50 20.20 -0.93
N ILE A 72 -6.60 18.87 -1.04
CA ILE A 72 -6.96 18.20 -2.30
C ILE A 72 -8.33 18.66 -2.78
N THR A 73 -9.31 18.77 -1.87
CA THR A 73 -10.66 19.23 -2.24
C THR A 73 -10.68 20.68 -2.68
N ARG A 74 -10.03 21.58 -1.94
CA ARG A 74 -9.94 23.01 -2.32
C ARG A 74 -9.24 23.21 -3.65
N PHE A 75 -8.15 22.47 -3.88
CA PHE A 75 -7.44 22.53 -5.15
C PHE A 75 -8.33 22.15 -6.35
N LEU A 76 -9.14 21.10 -6.21
CA LEU A 76 -10.05 20.69 -7.29
C LEU A 76 -11.19 21.69 -7.52
N GLU A 77 -11.63 22.39 -6.47
CA GLU A 77 -12.56 23.51 -6.60
C GLU A 77 -11.92 24.66 -7.40
N ASP A 78 -10.68 25.02 -7.07
CA ASP A 78 -9.94 26.09 -7.76
C ASP A 78 -9.66 25.73 -9.23
N ASP A 79 -9.29 24.48 -9.54
CA ASP A 79 -9.05 23.99 -10.92
C ASP A 79 -10.33 24.07 -11.78
N LYS A 80 -11.49 23.73 -11.21
CA LYS A 80 -12.78 23.88 -11.90
C LYS A 80 -13.09 25.33 -12.26
N ASN A 81 -12.77 26.24 -11.34
CA ASN A 81 -13.01 27.66 -11.55
C ASN A 81 -12.02 28.29 -12.55
N ALA A 82 -10.87 27.64 -12.79
CA ALA A 82 -9.81 28.14 -13.68
C ALA A 82 -10.04 27.84 -15.18
N ASN A 83 -11.10 27.11 -15.55
CA ASN A 83 -11.43 26.75 -16.94
C ASN A 83 -10.30 25.97 -17.66
N THR A 84 -9.50 25.24 -16.90
CA THR A 84 -8.38 24.40 -17.34
C THR A 84 -8.85 22.96 -17.64
N PRO A 85 -8.11 22.21 -18.48
CA PRO A 85 -8.31 20.76 -18.62
C PRO A 85 -8.27 20.05 -17.26
N ALA A 86 -9.36 19.34 -16.93
CA ALA A 86 -9.60 18.77 -15.61
C ALA A 86 -8.44 17.92 -15.09
N THR A 87 -7.87 18.35 -13.95
CA THR A 87 -6.89 17.57 -13.20
C THR A 87 -7.55 16.33 -12.61
N ARG A 88 -6.88 15.18 -12.71
CA ARG A 88 -7.34 13.92 -12.07
C ARG A 88 -6.46 13.58 -10.89
N VAL A 89 -7.05 13.10 -9.80
CA VAL A 89 -6.33 12.76 -8.57
C VAL A 89 -6.55 11.30 -8.24
N VAL A 90 -5.47 10.56 -7.99
CA VAL A 90 -5.50 9.21 -7.43
C VAL A 90 -4.95 9.28 -6.00
N VAL A 91 -5.75 8.91 -5.02
CA VAL A 91 -5.37 8.93 -3.61
C VAL A 91 -5.27 7.50 -3.09
N ASN A 92 -4.11 7.16 -2.54
CA ASN A 92 -3.86 5.84 -1.98
C ASN A 92 -3.67 5.96 -0.46
N CYS A 93 -4.55 5.35 0.32
CA CYS A 93 -4.55 5.55 1.77
C CYS A 93 -5.10 4.36 2.57
N ARG A 94 -5.07 4.46 3.89
CA ARG A 94 -5.82 3.57 4.78
C ARG A 94 -7.30 3.98 4.81
N ASP A 95 -8.15 3.08 5.30
CA ASP A 95 -9.55 3.42 5.53
C ASP A 95 -9.74 4.19 6.84
N GLU A 96 -9.26 5.44 6.85
CA GLU A 96 -9.40 6.35 7.99
C GLU A 96 -10.71 7.17 7.85
N PRO A 97 -11.55 7.25 8.90
CA PRO A 97 -12.82 7.97 8.86
C PRO A 97 -12.67 9.43 8.45
N GLU A 98 -11.65 10.12 8.93
CA GLU A 98 -11.41 11.55 8.68
C GLU A 98 -11.19 11.80 7.19
N ILE A 99 -10.32 11.02 6.55
CA ILE A 99 -10.05 11.12 5.11
C ILE A 99 -11.32 10.81 4.31
N ARG A 100 -12.04 9.75 4.67
CA ARG A 100 -13.27 9.33 3.99
C ARG A 100 -14.35 10.41 4.08
N GLN A 101 -14.54 11.00 5.26
CA GLN A 101 -15.55 12.02 5.48
C GLN A 101 -15.20 13.30 4.72
N THR A 102 -13.95 13.78 4.79
CA THR A 102 -13.55 14.98 4.05
C THR A 102 -13.74 14.82 2.55
N LEU A 103 -13.34 13.67 1.97
CA LEU A 103 -13.48 13.43 0.54
C LEU A 103 -14.94 13.25 0.08
N ARG A 104 -15.85 12.85 0.97
CA ARG A 104 -17.28 12.71 0.64
C ARG A 104 -18.10 13.97 0.94
N ALA A 105 -17.58 14.89 1.75
CA ALA A 105 -18.29 16.10 2.15
C ALA A 105 -18.36 17.16 1.03
N ASN A 106 -17.73 16.91 -0.11
CA ASN A 106 -17.60 17.87 -1.19
C ASN A 106 -18.19 17.28 -2.49
N ASP A 107 -19.28 17.91 -2.96
CA ASP A 107 -19.98 17.53 -4.19
C ASP A 107 -19.42 18.24 -5.44
N SER A 108 -18.40 19.10 -5.26
CA SER A 108 -17.76 19.84 -6.34
C SER A 108 -16.93 18.93 -7.25
N TYR A 109 -16.81 17.62 -7.01
CA TYR A 109 -16.12 16.67 -7.88
C TYR A 109 -16.74 15.28 -7.87
N SER A 110 -16.46 14.50 -8.91
CA SER A 110 -16.81 13.08 -8.96
C SER A 110 -15.78 12.21 -8.20
N LEU A 111 -16.25 11.47 -7.19
CA LEU A 111 -15.43 10.54 -6.39
C LEU A 111 -15.78 9.09 -6.73
N ALA A 112 -14.76 8.28 -7.02
CA ALA A 112 -14.87 6.83 -7.03
C ALA A 112 -13.97 6.21 -5.95
N GLU A 113 -14.46 5.16 -5.30
CA GLU A 113 -13.73 4.46 -4.25
C GLU A 113 -13.49 3.00 -4.65
N TYR A 114 -12.26 2.55 -4.46
CA TYR A 114 -11.87 1.16 -4.70
C TYR A 114 -11.18 0.59 -3.46
N GLN A 115 -11.83 -0.40 -2.86
CA GLN A 115 -11.27 -1.14 -1.73
C GLN A 115 -10.46 -2.34 -2.23
N ILE A 116 -9.16 -2.36 -1.93
CA ILE A 116 -8.34 -3.56 -2.04
C ILE A 116 -8.76 -4.51 -0.92
N SER A 117 -9.33 -5.65 -1.31
CA SER A 117 -9.79 -6.70 -0.42
C SER A 117 -8.90 -7.93 -0.53
N PRO A 118 -8.81 -8.79 0.51
CA PRO A 118 -7.94 -9.98 0.50
C PRO A 118 -8.17 -10.88 -0.73
N ARG A 119 -9.43 -11.03 -1.15
CA ARG A 119 -9.80 -11.85 -2.32
C ARG A 119 -9.13 -11.39 -3.62
N TYR A 120 -8.90 -10.08 -3.78
CA TYR A 120 -8.32 -9.54 -5.01
C TYR A 120 -6.80 -9.68 -5.07
N VAL A 121 -6.16 -9.84 -3.91
CA VAL A 121 -4.70 -9.96 -3.81
C VAL A 121 -4.25 -11.39 -3.49
N HIS A 122 -5.19 -12.33 -3.38
CA HIS A 122 -4.90 -13.70 -2.97
C HIS A 122 -3.95 -14.41 -3.95
N ASP A 123 -4.19 -14.30 -5.25
CA ASP A 123 -3.40 -15.00 -6.26
C ASP A 123 -1.98 -14.42 -6.38
N ASP A 124 -1.88 -13.08 -6.28
CA ASP A 124 -0.59 -12.39 -6.19
C ASP A 124 0.16 -12.76 -4.91
N ALA A 125 -0.54 -12.84 -3.77
CA ALA A 125 0.05 -13.27 -2.50
C ALA A 125 0.49 -14.73 -2.55
N SER A 126 -0.27 -15.60 -3.23
CA SER A 126 0.09 -17.00 -3.50
C SER A 126 1.35 -17.12 -4.32
N THR A 127 1.42 -16.37 -5.43
CA THR A 127 2.60 -16.30 -6.30
C THR A 127 3.82 -15.77 -5.56
N PHE A 128 3.65 -14.71 -4.77
CA PHE A 128 4.73 -14.12 -4.00
C PHE A 128 5.22 -15.06 -2.87
N SER A 129 4.30 -15.67 -2.14
CA SER A 129 4.59 -16.71 -1.14
C SER A 129 5.42 -17.84 -1.75
N ARG A 130 4.99 -18.33 -2.91
CA ARG A 130 5.69 -19.37 -3.67
C ARG A 130 7.10 -18.95 -4.03
N SER A 131 7.27 -17.73 -4.53
CA SER A 131 8.59 -17.18 -4.88
C SER A 131 9.55 -17.13 -3.68
N ILE A 132 9.05 -16.75 -2.50
CA ILE A 132 9.84 -16.68 -1.26
C ILE A 132 10.29 -18.08 -0.86
N VAL A 133 9.36 -19.04 -0.82
CA VAL A 133 9.63 -20.42 -0.41
C VAL A 133 10.61 -21.07 -1.37
N ASP A 134 10.40 -20.93 -2.67
CA ASP A 134 11.25 -21.50 -3.71
C ASP A 134 12.67 -20.97 -3.64
N LYS A 135 12.83 -19.67 -3.40
CA LYS A 135 14.13 -19.02 -3.21
C LYS A 135 14.84 -19.50 -1.93
N LYS A 136 14.13 -19.60 -0.80
CA LYS A 136 14.75 -19.94 0.50
C LYS A 136 14.98 -21.42 0.72
N LEU A 137 14.11 -22.25 0.15
CA LEU A 137 14.05 -23.68 0.39
C LEU A 137 14.23 -24.48 -0.89
N ALA A 138 14.99 -23.95 -1.87
CA ALA A 138 15.22 -24.58 -3.18
C ALA A 138 15.64 -26.06 -3.11
N LYS A 139 16.37 -26.45 -2.06
CA LYS A 139 16.84 -27.84 -1.83
C LYS A 139 15.79 -28.76 -1.19
N LYS A 140 14.65 -28.23 -0.72
CA LYS A 140 13.57 -29.02 -0.13
C LYS A 140 12.69 -29.61 -1.24
N PRO A 141 12.12 -30.80 -1.01
CA PRO A 141 11.08 -31.38 -1.87
C PRO A 141 9.95 -30.42 -2.23
N GLU A 142 9.38 -30.62 -3.41
CA GLU A 142 8.33 -29.77 -3.97
C GLU A 142 7.03 -29.80 -3.15
N ASP A 143 6.62 -30.96 -2.66
CA ASP A 143 5.47 -31.12 -1.77
C ASP A 143 5.62 -30.30 -0.48
N ILE A 144 6.82 -30.28 0.10
CA ILE A 144 7.15 -29.46 1.27
C ILE A 144 7.06 -27.97 0.94
N ARG A 145 7.63 -27.55 -0.20
CA ARG A 145 7.59 -26.15 -0.64
C ARG A 145 6.16 -25.69 -0.92
N ALA A 146 5.37 -26.50 -1.61
CA ALA A 146 3.96 -26.23 -1.90
C ALA A 146 3.13 -26.10 -0.62
N SER A 147 3.32 -27.01 0.35
CA SER A 147 2.62 -26.98 1.64
C SER A 147 2.94 -25.73 2.47
N LEU A 148 4.22 -25.36 2.55
CA LEU A 148 4.66 -24.15 3.25
C LEU A 148 4.18 -22.88 2.55
N SER A 149 4.23 -22.84 1.22
CA SER A 149 3.72 -21.73 0.42
C SER A 149 2.23 -21.51 0.65
N LYS A 150 1.44 -22.58 0.62
CA LYS A 150 -0.01 -22.53 0.89
C LYS A 150 -0.28 -22.01 2.30
N THR A 151 0.40 -22.57 3.30
CA THR A 151 0.28 -22.11 4.70
C THR A 151 0.59 -20.62 4.82
N MET A 152 1.68 -20.15 4.20
CA MET A 152 2.03 -18.74 4.19
C MET A 152 0.96 -17.85 3.55
N THR A 153 0.39 -18.28 2.42
CA THR A 153 -0.69 -17.56 1.72
C THR A 153 -1.93 -17.44 2.60
N ASP A 154 -2.42 -18.56 3.12
CA ASP A 154 -3.63 -18.62 3.96
C ASP A 154 -3.46 -17.74 5.21
N ARG A 155 -2.27 -17.75 5.82
CA ARG A 155 -2.00 -16.97 7.03
C ARG A 155 -1.71 -15.50 6.78
N SER A 156 -1.32 -15.13 5.58
CA SER A 156 -1.01 -13.73 5.25
C SER A 156 -2.23 -12.83 5.19
N ASP A 157 -3.44 -13.39 4.97
CA ASP A 157 -4.68 -12.64 4.74
C ASP A 157 -4.49 -11.51 3.70
N GLY A 158 -3.73 -11.77 2.63
CA GLY A 158 -3.42 -10.80 1.57
C GLY A 158 -2.34 -9.76 1.94
N GLN A 159 -1.68 -9.88 3.09
CA GLN A 159 -0.62 -8.96 3.52
C GLN A 159 0.75 -9.41 2.99
N PHE A 160 1.18 -8.85 1.85
CA PHE A 160 2.51 -9.09 1.27
C PHE A 160 3.65 -8.80 2.24
N LEU A 161 3.52 -7.77 3.07
CA LEU A 161 4.54 -7.45 4.07
C LEU A 161 4.65 -8.54 5.15
N TRP A 162 3.55 -9.21 5.49
CA TRP A 162 3.58 -10.34 6.42
C TRP A 162 4.39 -11.50 5.81
N LEU A 163 4.19 -11.78 4.52
CA LEU A 163 4.96 -12.79 3.77
C LEU A 163 6.46 -12.45 3.74
N LEU A 164 6.79 -11.20 3.40
CA LEU A 164 8.18 -10.72 3.36
C LEU A 164 8.87 -10.87 4.73
N LEU A 165 8.17 -10.55 5.82
CA LEU A 165 8.71 -10.70 7.17
C LEU A 165 8.94 -12.17 7.56
N GLN A 166 8.26 -13.13 6.93
CA GLN A 166 8.55 -14.57 7.13
C GLN A 166 9.78 -15.05 6.36
N GLU A 167 10.25 -14.31 5.36
CA GLU A 167 11.39 -14.71 4.54
C GLU A 167 12.63 -15.07 5.40
N GLN A 168 12.87 -14.33 6.49
CA GLN A 168 14.03 -14.57 7.36
C GLN A 168 13.89 -15.81 8.24
N SER A 169 12.65 -16.25 8.54
CA SER A 169 12.39 -17.40 9.41
C SER A 169 12.52 -18.73 8.66
N LEU A 170 12.39 -18.71 7.33
CA LEU A 170 12.60 -19.83 6.41
C LEU A 170 14.09 -20.09 6.20
N LYS A 171 14.66 -20.96 7.04
CA LYS A 171 16.05 -21.40 6.91
C LYS A 171 16.10 -22.84 6.38
N SER A 172 16.92 -23.08 5.36
CA SER A 172 17.04 -24.37 4.67
C SER A 172 17.41 -25.55 5.57
N TRP A 173 18.19 -25.29 6.64
CA TRP A 173 18.61 -26.30 7.61
C TRP A 173 17.50 -26.75 8.57
N LYS A 174 16.38 -26.02 8.67
CA LYS A 174 15.26 -26.40 9.55
C LYS A 174 14.49 -27.60 9.01
N THR A 175 13.97 -28.43 9.90
CA THR A 175 13.04 -29.51 9.54
C THR A 175 11.66 -28.96 9.14
N LEU A 176 10.83 -29.76 8.47
CA LEU A 176 9.46 -29.37 8.13
C LEU A 176 8.68 -28.94 9.39
N VAL A 177 8.75 -29.74 10.45
CA VAL A 177 8.09 -29.45 11.73
C VAL A 177 8.55 -28.11 12.32
N GLN A 178 9.85 -27.79 12.24
CA GLN A 178 10.38 -26.52 12.73
C GLN A 178 9.94 -25.33 11.86
N LEU A 179 9.89 -25.51 10.54
CA LEU A 179 9.39 -24.49 9.61
C LEU A 179 7.91 -24.22 9.85
N GLN A 180 7.11 -25.28 9.94
CA GLN A 180 5.66 -25.19 10.16
C GLN A 180 5.32 -24.62 11.54
N ARG A 181 6.03 -25.02 12.60
CA ARG A 181 5.87 -24.39 13.92
C ARG A 181 6.24 -22.90 13.91
N GLY A 182 7.29 -22.52 13.18
CA GLY A 182 7.64 -21.10 12.97
C GLY A 182 6.54 -20.35 12.21
N LEU A 183 5.99 -21.02 11.20
CA LEU A 183 4.68 -20.84 10.58
C LEU A 183 3.65 -20.42 11.62
N ASP A 184 3.13 -21.41 12.31
CA ASP A 184 1.98 -21.40 13.21
C ASP A 184 2.12 -20.42 14.38
N SER A 185 3.32 -20.30 14.95
CA SER A 185 3.62 -19.34 16.03
C SER A 185 3.71 -17.88 15.56
N THR A 186 3.58 -17.61 14.26
CA THR A 186 3.50 -16.25 13.76
C THR A 186 2.15 -15.61 14.04
N PRO A 187 2.11 -14.43 14.69
CA PRO A 187 0.86 -13.75 14.92
C PRO A 187 0.17 -13.37 13.61
N ALA A 188 -1.17 -13.42 13.61
CA ALA A 188 -1.96 -12.84 12.54
C ALA A 188 -1.86 -11.32 12.60
N GLY A 189 -1.83 -10.68 11.43
CA GLY A 189 -1.77 -9.23 11.31
C GLY A 189 -0.38 -8.63 11.55
N LEU A 190 -0.12 -7.50 10.89
CA LEU A 190 1.16 -6.81 10.97
C LEU A 190 1.46 -6.24 12.36
N ASN A 191 0.47 -5.73 13.10
CA ASN A 191 0.70 -5.11 14.42
C ASN A 191 1.32 -6.11 15.41
N ASN A 192 0.69 -7.27 15.59
CA ASN A 192 1.17 -8.32 16.47
C ASN A 192 2.54 -8.86 16.00
N LEU A 193 2.76 -8.89 14.68
CA LEU A 193 4.04 -9.30 14.10
C LEU A 193 5.16 -8.29 14.41
N TYR A 194 4.88 -6.99 14.33
CA TYR A 194 5.81 -5.94 14.73
C TYR A 194 6.13 -6.04 16.22
N GLU A 195 5.12 -6.20 17.06
CA GLU A 195 5.28 -6.29 18.52
C GLU A 195 6.16 -7.50 18.92
N ARG A 196 5.93 -8.66 18.28
CA ARG A 196 6.79 -9.85 18.43
C ARG A 196 8.23 -9.57 18.00
N ASN A 197 8.42 -8.95 16.83
CA ASN A 197 9.76 -8.69 16.30
C ASN A 197 10.50 -7.64 17.15
N TRP A 198 9.78 -6.62 17.61
CA TRP A 198 10.29 -5.60 18.52
C TRP A 198 10.77 -6.23 19.83
N THR A 199 9.97 -7.12 20.42
CA THR A 199 10.35 -7.86 21.64
C THR A 199 11.61 -8.72 21.46
N LYS A 200 11.82 -9.28 20.27
CA LYS A 200 13.05 -10.04 19.97
C LYS A 200 14.27 -9.13 19.88
N ILE A 201 14.12 -7.97 19.25
CA ILE A 201 15.21 -6.99 19.12
C ILE A 201 15.60 -6.45 20.50
N THR A 202 14.64 -6.06 21.33
CA THR A 202 14.91 -5.51 22.66
C THR A 202 15.50 -6.51 23.66
N ARG A 203 15.27 -7.82 23.46
CA ARG A 203 15.90 -8.89 24.27
C ARG A 203 17.26 -9.36 23.75
N SER A 204 17.67 -8.91 22.56
CA SER A 204 18.95 -9.28 21.94
C SER A 204 20.04 -8.21 22.12
N ASN A 205 19.73 -7.15 22.87
CA ASN A 205 20.66 -6.16 23.43
C ASN A 205 20.78 -6.39 24.94
#